data_AF-A0A973G9N2-F1
#
_entry.id   AF-A0A973G9N2-F1
#
_cell.length_a   1.000
_cell.length_b   1.000
_cell.length_c   1.000
_cell.angle_alpha   90.00
_cell.angle_beta   90.00
_cell.angle_gamma   90.00
#
_symmetry.space_group_name_H-M   'P 1'
#
loop_
_entity.id
_entity.type
_entity.pdbx_description
1 polymer ?
#
loop_
_entity_poly.entity_id
_entity_poly.type
_entity_poly.pdbx_seq_one_letter_code
_entity_poly.pdbx_strand_id
1 'polypeptide(L)'
;MARTVDHISDGRLILGIGAGWFERDYTEYGYEFGTPGKRIADLAAALPRIKQRWSQLNPAPTRDIPVLIGGGGERKTLRVVAEHATAWHSFGDLATLTRKSAILDEHCAAVGRDPGEIERSTGVDGTARPGVEGAALLAAGVTLFTVGITGPRLDLGPVRDWLAWRDEQNA
;
A
#
# COMPACT_ATOMS: atom_id res chain seq x y z
N MET A 1 -10.98 -14.40 5.26
CA MET A 1 -10.89 -14.03 3.83
C MET A 1 -9.45 -14.00 3.34
N ALA A 2 -8.57 -13.14 3.90
CA ALA A 2 -7.16 -13.02 3.45
C ALA A 2 -6.45 -14.37 3.27
N ARG A 3 -6.39 -15.23 4.30
CA ARG A 3 -5.78 -16.57 4.17
C ARG A 3 -6.38 -17.42 3.05
N THR A 4 -7.68 -17.36 2.82
CA THR A 4 -8.34 -18.12 1.75
C THR A 4 -7.89 -17.63 0.38
N VAL A 5 -7.83 -16.31 0.19
CA VAL A 5 -7.35 -15.69 -1.05
C VAL A 5 -5.87 -15.99 -1.27
N ASP A 6 -5.07 -15.96 -0.22
CA ASP A 6 -3.67 -16.37 -0.22
C ASP A 6 -3.51 -17.81 -0.77
N HIS A 7 -4.29 -18.78 -0.28
CA HIS A 7 -4.26 -20.17 -0.79
C HIS A 7 -4.71 -20.29 -2.25
N ILE A 8 -5.86 -19.73 -2.63
CA ILE A 8 -6.37 -19.89 -4.01
C ILE A 8 -5.53 -19.11 -5.04
N SER A 9 -4.74 -18.14 -4.58
CA SER A 9 -3.85 -17.36 -5.43
C SER A 9 -2.42 -17.89 -5.47
N ASP A 10 -2.14 -18.99 -4.78
CA ASP A 10 -0.79 -19.54 -4.60
C ASP A 10 0.18 -18.51 -4.00
N GLY A 11 -0.22 -17.90 -2.90
CA GLY A 11 0.60 -16.93 -2.18
C GLY A 11 0.67 -15.55 -2.82
N ARG A 12 -0.15 -15.20 -3.82
CA ARG A 12 -0.05 -13.88 -4.49
C ARG A 12 -0.79 -12.75 -3.77
N LEU A 13 -1.43 -13.01 -2.63
CA LEU A 13 -2.13 -11.99 -1.88
C LEU A 13 -1.18 -10.96 -1.24
N ILE A 14 -1.53 -9.69 -1.37
CA ILE A 14 -1.05 -8.59 -0.53
C ILE A 14 -2.25 -8.07 0.25
N LEU A 15 -2.14 -7.96 1.58
CA LEU A 15 -3.18 -7.36 2.41
C LEU A 15 -3.07 -5.83 2.30
N GLY A 16 -3.76 -5.25 1.32
CA GLY A 16 -3.98 -3.81 1.23
C GLY A 16 -4.99 -3.33 2.26
N ILE A 17 -4.59 -2.42 3.15
CA ILE A 17 -5.45 -1.90 4.21
C ILE A 17 -5.17 -0.41 4.50
N GLY A 18 -6.19 0.32 4.96
CA GLY A 18 -6.07 1.72 5.37
C GLY A 18 -6.97 2.02 6.56
N ALA A 19 -6.90 3.24 7.07
CA ALA A 19 -7.66 3.64 8.26
C ALA A 19 -9.17 3.84 8.00
N GLY A 20 -9.62 3.77 6.75
CA GLY A 20 -10.99 4.13 6.37
C GLY A 20 -11.15 5.65 6.23
N TRP A 21 -11.64 6.07 5.06
CA TRP A 21 -11.83 7.48 4.73
C TRP A 21 -13.25 7.82 4.29
N PHE A 22 -14.04 6.80 3.91
CA PHE A 22 -15.34 6.99 3.30
C PHE A 22 -16.45 6.78 4.34
N GLU A 23 -17.03 7.88 4.81
CA GLU A 23 -18.05 7.88 5.88
C GLU A 23 -19.29 7.05 5.54
N ARG A 24 -19.67 7.01 4.26
CA ARG A 24 -20.82 6.25 3.79
C ARG A 24 -20.71 4.76 4.14
N ASP A 25 -19.53 4.16 4.06
CA ASP A 25 -19.34 2.75 4.43
C ASP A 25 -19.66 2.55 5.91
N TYR A 26 -19.23 3.47 6.78
CA TYR A 26 -19.52 3.40 8.21
C TYR A 26 -21.02 3.52 8.49
N THR A 27 -21.70 4.47 7.84
CA THR A 27 -23.15 4.63 7.96
C THR A 27 -23.90 3.36 7.53
N GLU A 28 -23.53 2.78 6.39
CA GLU A 28 -24.21 1.60 5.84
C GLU A 28 -24.03 0.35 6.72
N TYR A 29 -22.84 0.15 7.28
CA TYR A 29 -22.55 -0.99 8.16
C TYR A 29 -22.87 -0.73 9.65
N GLY A 30 -23.40 0.45 10.00
CA GLY A 30 -23.79 0.80 11.37
C GLY A 30 -22.61 1.06 12.32
N TYR A 31 -21.45 1.46 11.79
CA TYR A 31 -20.28 1.83 12.58
C TYR A 31 -20.21 3.35 12.83
N GLU A 32 -19.60 3.75 13.95
CA GLU A 32 -19.29 5.16 14.21
C GLU A 32 -18.08 5.59 13.36
N PHE A 33 -18.22 6.67 12.57
CA PHE A 33 -17.12 7.14 11.70
C PHE A 33 -15.94 7.73 12.48
N GLY A 34 -16.21 8.42 13.59
CA GLY A 34 -15.21 9.00 14.48
C GLY A 34 -14.28 10.04 13.82
N THR A 35 -13.15 10.31 14.49
CA THR A 35 -12.14 11.25 13.98
C THR A 35 -11.07 10.53 13.14
N PRO A 36 -10.37 11.22 12.22
CA PRO A 36 -9.25 10.62 11.48
C PRO A 36 -8.19 10.02 12.41
N GLY A 37 -7.91 10.69 13.54
CA GLY A 37 -6.94 10.20 14.52
C GLY A 37 -7.38 8.91 15.22
N LYS A 38 -8.68 8.76 15.51
CA LYS A 38 -9.25 7.55 16.10
C LYS A 38 -9.19 6.39 15.11
N ARG A 39 -9.59 6.61 13.86
CA ARG A 39 -9.52 5.62 12.78
C ARG A 39 -8.09 5.09 12.54
N ILE A 40 -7.08 5.95 12.58
CA ILE A 40 -5.67 5.52 12.48
C ILE A 40 -5.24 4.70 13.71
N ALA A 41 -5.69 5.07 14.91
CA ALA A 41 -5.40 4.31 16.13
C ALA A 41 -6.07 2.92 16.09
N ASP A 42 -7.28 2.82 15.53
CA ASP A 42 -7.97 1.54 15.36
C ASP A 42 -7.24 0.64 14.36
N LEU A 43 -6.74 1.19 13.25
CA LEU A 43 -5.85 0.48 12.32
C LEU A 43 -4.60 -0.04 13.04
N ALA A 44 -3.91 0.81 13.81
CA ALA A 44 -2.71 0.44 14.57
C ALA A 44 -3.01 -0.70 15.56
N ALA A 45 -4.15 -0.65 16.25
CA ALA A 45 -4.56 -1.70 17.19
C ALA A 45 -4.98 -3.01 16.50
N ALA A 46 -5.50 -2.95 15.27
CA ALA A 46 -5.94 -4.11 14.50
C ALA A 46 -4.77 -4.89 13.89
N LEU A 47 -3.72 -4.21 13.42
CA LEU A 47 -2.62 -4.83 12.68
C LEU A 47 -1.91 -5.97 13.45
N PRO A 48 -1.48 -5.81 14.72
CA PRO A 48 -0.92 -6.90 15.50
C PRO A 48 -1.91 -8.06 15.70
N ARG A 49 -3.21 -7.77 15.89
CA ARG A 49 -4.24 -8.80 16.05
C ARG A 49 -4.44 -9.62 14.79
N ILE A 50 -4.42 -8.97 13.62
CA ILE A 50 -4.51 -9.62 12.32
C ILE A 50 -3.32 -10.56 12.14
N LYS A 51 -2.08 -10.07 12.33
CA LYS A 51 -0.85 -10.87 12.21
C LYS A 51 -0.85 -12.05 13.18
N GLN A 52 -1.22 -11.82 14.44
CA GLN A 52 -1.30 -12.88 15.45
C GLN A 52 -2.33 -13.96 15.08
N ARG A 53 -3.46 -13.60 14.45
CA ARG A 53 -4.47 -14.60 14.08
C ARG A 53 -4.04 -15.50 12.94
N TRP A 54 -3.16 -15.06 12.04
CA TRP A 54 -2.71 -15.90 10.92
C TRP A 54 -2.08 -17.22 11.36
N SER A 55 -1.24 -17.21 12.41
CA SER A 55 -0.60 -18.42 12.93
C SER A 55 -1.57 -19.40 13.61
N GLN A 56 -2.82 -18.99 13.84
CA GLN A 56 -3.85 -19.79 14.51
C GLN A 56 -4.89 -20.34 13.53
N LEU A 57 -4.80 -19.98 12.25
CA LEU A 57 -5.70 -20.51 11.23
C LEU A 57 -5.27 -21.93 10.83
N ASN A 58 -6.24 -22.78 10.48
CA ASN A 58 -5.96 -24.13 9.97
C ASN A 58 -6.64 -24.39 8.61
N PRO A 59 -5.88 -24.57 7.51
CA PRO A 59 -4.42 -24.38 7.43
C PRO A 59 -3.98 -22.94 7.74
N ALA A 60 -2.70 -22.77 8.05
CA ALA A 60 -2.06 -21.43 8.12
C ALA A 60 -1.97 -20.81 6.71
N PRO A 61 -1.75 -19.50 6.56
CA PRO A 61 -1.32 -18.91 5.29
C PRO A 61 -0.13 -19.63 4.67
N THR A 62 0.00 -19.58 3.35
CA THR A 62 1.10 -20.25 2.63
C THR A 62 2.45 -19.58 2.87
N ARG A 63 2.44 -18.32 3.35
CA ARG A 63 3.60 -17.51 3.73
C ARG A 63 3.19 -16.36 4.65
N ASP A 64 4.16 -15.56 5.09
CA ASP A 64 3.88 -14.27 5.72
C ASP A 64 3.26 -13.32 4.68
N ILE A 65 1.96 -13.03 4.84
CA ILE A 65 1.21 -12.19 3.90
C ILE A 65 1.72 -10.73 4.03
N PRO A 66 2.17 -10.07 2.94
CA PRO A 66 2.70 -8.72 2.99
C PRO A 66 1.56 -7.76 3.29
N VAL A 67 1.84 -6.76 4.09
CA VAL A 67 0.85 -5.73 4.43
C VAL A 67 1.20 -4.46 3.68
N LEU A 68 0.29 -4.01 2.81
CA LEU A 68 0.38 -2.72 2.15
C LEU A 68 -0.55 -1.75 2.87
N ILE A 69 0.01 -0.66 3.40
CA ILE A 69 -0.77 0.39 4.06
C ILE A 69 -0.89 1.60 3.14
N GLY A 70 -2.12 1.95 2.80
CA GLY A 70 -2.43 3.18 2.07
C GLY A 70 -2.74 4.33 3.01
N GLY A 71 -2.09 5.47 2.82
CA GLY A 71 -2.46 6.72 3.50
C GLY A 71 -1.31 7.72 3.58
N GLY A 72 -1.65 8.96 3.95
CA GLY A 72 -0.73 10.09 3.84
C GLY A 72 -0.53 10.91 5.12
N GLY A 73 -1.00 10.45 6.28
CA GLY A 73 -0.89 11.18 7.54
C GLY A 73 0.51 11.12 8.14
N GLU A 74 1.25 12.22 8.09
CA GLU A 74 2.68 12.27 8.42
C GLU A 74 3.04 11.84 9.83
N ARG A 75 2.24 12.23 10.82
CA ARG A 75 2.57 11.95 12.24
C ARG A 75 2.17 10.55 12.69
N LYS A 76 0.98 10.09 12.27
CA LYS A 76 0.38 8.85 12.78
C LYS A 76 0.38 7.72 11.75
N THR A 77 -0.05 7.99 10.52
CA THR A 77 -0.12 6.95 9.49
C THR A 77 1.26 6.45 9.11
N LEU A 78 2.23 7.34 8.84
CA LEU A 78 3.58 6.92 8.46
C LEU A 78 4.33 6.21 9.61
N ARG A 79 4.03 6.56 10.87
CA ARG A 79 4.50 5.78 12.01
C ARG A 79 3.94 4.36 12.01
N VAL A 80 2.63 4.19 11.79
CA VAL A 80 1.99 2.87 11.69
C VAL A 80 2.56 2.07 10.51
N VAL A 81 2.87 2.73 9.40
CA VAL A 81 3.58 2.13 8.25
C VAL A 81 4.95 1.60 8.70
N ALA A 82 5.77 2.43 9.34
CA ALA A 82 7.09 2.05 9.82
C ALA A 82 7.03 0.82 10.75
N GLU A 83 6.06 0.80 11.67
CA GLU A 83 5.88 -0.29 12.64
C GLU A 83 5.36 -1.61 12.04
N HIS A 84 4.62 -1.57 10.91
CA HIS A 84 3.80 -2.73 10.52
C HIS A 84 3.74 -3.09 9.04
N ALA A 85 4.01 -2.18 8.11
CA ALA A 85 3.85 -2.42 6.68
C ALA A 85 5.07 -3.10 6.05
N THR A 86 4.82 -3.91 5.02
CA THR A 86 5.82 -4.35 4.04
C THR A 86 5.85 -3.41 2.84
N ALA A 87 4.74 -2.71 2.57
CA ALA A 87 4.67 -1.69 1.52
C ALA A 87 3.85 -0.49 1.99
N TRP A 88 4.23 0.70 1.53
CA TRP A 88 3.49 1.94 1.72
C TRP A 88 2.97 2.45 0.39
N HIS A 89 1.67 2.70 0.31
CA HIS A 89 1.06 3.33 -0.86
C HIS A 89 0.82 4.82 -0.59
N SER A 90 1.58 5.65 -1.29
CA SER A 90 1.48 7.10 -1.26
C SER A 90 0.35 7.59 -2.15
N PHE A 91 -0.22 8.73 -1.77
CA PHE A 91 -1.16 9.48 -2.58
C PHE A 91 -0.63 10.90 -2.76
N GLY A 92 -0.76 11.43 -3.97
CA GLY A 92 -0.28 12.77 -4.33
C GLY A 92 0.74 12.73 -5.47
N ASP A 93 1.38 13.87 -5.69
CA ASP A 93 2.41 14.05 -6.71
C ASP A 93 3.81 13.59 -6.24
N LEU A 94 4.78 13.68 -7.15
CA LEU A 94 6.18 13.34 -6.88
C LEU A 94 6.75 14.13 -5.69
N ALA A 95 6.45 15.43 -5.59
CA ALA A 95 6.92 16.26 -4.46
C ALA A 95 6.37 15.77 -3.12
N THR A 96 5.08 15.42 -3.08
CA THR A 96 4.43 14.84 -1.90
C THR A 96 5.03 13.49 -1.54
N LEU A 97 5.27 12.64 -2.54
CA LEU A 97 5.88 11.32 -2.36
C LEU A 97 7.29 11.43 -1.79
N THR A 98 8.15 12.27 -2.36
CA THR A 98 9.53 12.47 -1.89
C THR A 98 9.54 12.97 -0.45
N ARG A 99 8.73 14.00 -0.15
CA ARG A 99 8.63 14.55 1.21
C ARG A 99 8.16 13.52 2.22
N LYS A 100 7.12 12.76 1.90
CA LYS A 100 6.56 11.75 2.82
C LYS A 100 7.43 10.50 2.93
N SER A 101 8.22 10.17 1.90
CA SER A 101 9.23 9.11 1.98
C SER A 101 10.29 9.47 3.02
N ALA A 102 10.82 10.70 3.01
CA ALA A 102 11.77 11.16 4.02
C ALA A 102 11.19 11.10 5.45
N ILE A 103 9.93 11.52 5.62
CA ILE A 103 9.25 11.43 6.93
C ILE A 103 9.05 9.96 7.36
N LEU A 104 8.75 9.06 6.42
CA LEU A 104 8.66 7.64 6.72
C LEU A 104 10.02 7.08 7.16
N ASP A 105 11.11 7.51 6.54
CA ASP A 105 12.47 7.12 6.95
C ASP A 105 12.80 7.59 8.37
N GLU A 106 12.38 8.81 8.74
CA GLU A 106 12.49 9.31 10.13
C GLU A 106 11.71 8.43 11.12
N HIS A 107 10.49 7.99 10.77
CA HIS A 107 9.73 7.07 11.62
C HIS A 107 10.38 5.68 11.70
N CYS A 108 10.96 5.19 10.60
CA CYS A 108 11.71 3.94 10.59
C CYS A 108 12.92 4.01 11.53
N ALA A 109 13.70 5.10 11.46
CA ALA A 109 14.80 5.36 12.37
C ALA A 109 14.34 5.40 13.84
N ALA A 110 13.20 6.03 14.13
CA ALA A 110 12.65 6.11 15.49
C ALA A 110 12.24 4.75 16.07
N VAL A 111 11.87 3.78 15.22
CA VAL A 111 11.50 2.42 15.65
C VAL A 111 12.61 1.39 15.43
N GLY A 112 13.79 1.82 14.97
CA GLY A 112 14.95 0.96 14.72
C GLY A 112 14.77 -0.01 13.54
N ARG A 113 14.02 0.38 12.51
CA ARG A 113 13.76 -0.42 11.31
C ARG A 113 14.49 0.16 10.10
N ASP A 114 14.99 -0.71 9.23
CA ASP A 114 15.53 -0.30 7.93
C ASP A 114 14.38 0.15 7.00
N PRO A 115 14.37 1.42 6.52
CA PRO A 115 13.34 1.89 5.60
C PRO A 115 13.30 1.12 4.26
N GLY A 116 14.41 0.47 3.88
CA GLY A 116 14.50 -0.39 2.69
C GLY A 116 13.66 -1.66 2.76
N GLU A 117 13.23 -2.08 3.95
CA GLU A 117 12.29 -3.19 4.13
C GLU A 117 10.84 -2.84 3.73
N ILE A 118 10.56 -1.56 3.48
CA ILE A 118 9.23 -1.08 3.15
C ILE A 118 9.21 -0.63 1.69
N GLU A 119 8.54 -1.42 0.85
CA GLU A 119 8.38 -1.10 -0.55
C GLU A 119 7.57 0.20 -0.72
N ARG A 120 8.01 1.08 -1.62
CA ARG A 120 7.32 2.34 -1.93
C ARG A 120 6.41 2.14 -3.13
N SER A 121 5.14 2.49 -2.97
CA SER A 121 4.10 2.34 -3.98
C SER A 121 3.36 3.64 -4.26
N THR A 122 2.94 3.83 -5.51
CA THR A 122 2.04 4.90 -5.92
C THR A 122 1.16 4.49 -7.10
N GLY A 123 0.05 5.19 -7.26
CA GLY A 123 -0.78 5.09 -8.45
C GLY A 123 -0.26 5.94 -9.60
N VAL A 124 -0.41 5.42 -10.81
CA VAL A 124 -0.18 6.17 -12.06
C VAL A 124 -1.48 6.19 -12.84
N ASP A 125 -1.83 7.38 -13.35
CA ASP A 125 -3.00 7.52 -14.20
C ASP A 125 -2.75 6.96 -15.60
N GLY A 126 -3.82 6.76 -16.38
CA GLY A 126 -3.72 6.21 -17.73
C GLY A 126 -3.04 7.12 -18.75
N THR A 127 -2.69 8.36 -18.39
CA THR A 127 -1.98 9.32 -19.25
C THR A 127 -0.49 9.43 -18.93
N ALA A 128 -0.06 8.91 -17.78
CA ALA A 128 1.33 8.88 -17.36
C ALA A 128 2.18 8.03 -18.31
N ARG A 129 3.34 8.56 -18.72
CA ARG A 129 4.27 7.89 -19.61
C ARG A 129 5.34 7.18 -18.79
N PRO A 130 5.53 5.87 -18.97
CA PRO A 130 6.53 5.11 -18.20
C PRO A 130 7.94 5.71 -18.27
N GLY A 131 8.40 6.11 -19.46
CA GLY A 131 9.74 6.68 -19.65
C GLY A 131 9.96 8.10 -19.11
N VAL A 132 8.91 8.80 -18.65
CA VAL A 132 9.03 10.17 -18.10
C VAL A 132 8.57 10.18 -16.65
N GLU A 133 7.26 10.03 -16.43
CA GLU A 133 6.69 10.03 -15.09
C GLU A 133 7.11 8.78 -14.30
N GLY A 134 7.16 7.61 -14.96
CA GLY A 134 7.65 6.37 -14.33
C GLY A 134 9.12 6.43 -13.95
N ALA A 135 9.99 6.91 -14.85
CA ALA A 135 11.42 7.09 -14.58
C ALA A 135 11.67 8.05 -13.40
N ALA A 136 10.92 9.16 -13.31
CA ALA A 136 11.04 10.10 -12.21
C ALA A 136 10.60 9.49 -10.86
N LEU A 137 9.54 8.70 -10.85
CA LEU A 137 9.05 8.00 -9.66
C LEU A 137 10.01 6.89 -9.22
N LEU A 138 10.56 6.13 -10.17
CA LEU A 138 11.57 5.10 -9.90
C LEU A 138 12.84 5.71 -9.29
N ALA A 139 13.31 6.84 -9.84
CA ALA A 139 14.44 7.58 -9.28
C ALA A 139 14.17 8.12 -7.86
N ALA A 140 12.90 8.36 -7.52
CA ALA A 140 12.47 8.73 -6.16
C ALA A 140 12.24 7.52 -5.23
N GLY A 141 12.57 6.30 -5.67
CA GLY A 141 12.54 5.08 -4.87
C GLY A 141 11.24 4.28 -4.95
N VAL A 142 10.32 4.61 -5.86
CA VAL A 142 9.11 3.82 -6.10
C VAL A 142 9.43 2.57 -6.90
N THR A 143 9.05 1.40 -6.39
CA THR A 143 9.22 0.11 -7.09
C THR A 143 7.89 -0.59 -7.38
N LEU A 144 6.81 -0.20 -6.69
CA LEU A 144 5.47 -0.77 -6.92
C LEU A 144 4.49 0.25 -7.52
N PHE A 145 4.22 0.10 -8.81
CA PHE A 145 3.29 0.96 -9.55
C PHE A 145 1.90 0.31 -9.66
N THR A 146 0.84 1.03 -9.31
CA THR A 146 -0.53 0.60 -9.57
C THR A 146 -1.12 1.39 -10.74
N VAL A 147 -1.47 0.70 -11.82
CA VAL A 147 -2.08 1.31 -13.02
C VAL A 147 -3.60 1.18 -12.91
N GLY A 148 -4.31 2.30 -12.85
CA GLY A 148 -5.77 2.31 -12.79
C GLY A 148 -6.40 2.09 -14.17
N ILE A 149 -7.34 1.15 -14.28
CA ILE A 149 -8.16 0.94 -15.47
C ILE A 149 -9.62 1.10 -15.07
N THR A 150 -10.40 1.88 -15.83
CA THR A 150 -11.83 2.09 -15.58
C THR A 150 -12.68 1.65 -16.76
N GLY A 151 -13.91 1.21 -16.48
CA GLY A 151 -14.90 0.80 -17.48
C GLY A 151 -15.66 1.98 -18.11
N PRO A 152 -16.59 1.72 -19.04
CA PRO A 152 -17.15 0.42 -19.41
C PRO A 152 -16.34 -0.34 -20.48
N ARG A 153 -15.42 0.32 -21.19
CA ARG A 153 -14.48 -0.32 -22.12
C ARG A 153 -13.10 -0.34 -21.49
N LEU A 154 -12.59 -1.53 -21.21
CA LEU A 154 -11.27 -1.71 -20.61
C LEU A 154 -10.20 -1.53 -21.69
N ASP A 155 -9.55 -0.37 -21.70
CA ASP A 155 -8.34 -0.17 -22.47
C ASP A 155 -7.12 -0.65 -21.67
N LEU A 156 -6.45 -1.68 -22.20
CA LEU A 156 -5.24 -2.26 -21.60
C LEU A 156 -3.95 -1.73 -22.24
N GLY A 157 -4.04 -0.79 -23.19
CA GLY A 157 -2.89 -0.14 -23.82
C GLY A 157 -1.89 0.41 -22.79
N PRO A 158 -2.32 1.29 -21.87
CA PRO A 158 -1.44 1.82 -20.84
C PRO A 158 -0.77 0.72 -20.00
N VAL A 159 -1.49 -0.33 -19.62
CA VAL A 159 -0.89 -1.45 -18.85
C VAL A 159 0.20 -2.15 -19.65
N ARG A 160 0.02 -2.36 -20.95
CA ARG A 160 1.06 -2.97 -21.80
C ARG A 160 2.31 -2.09 -21.88
N ASP A 161 2.14 -0.77 -22.00
CA ASP A 161 3.27 0.16 -22.04
C ASP A 161 4.06 0.14 -20.72
N TRP A 162 3.36 0.12 -19.58
CA TRP A 162 3.98 0.00 -18.25
C TRP A 162 4.67 -1.35 -18.04
N LEU A 163 4.12 -2.45 -18.56
CA LEU A 163 4.74 -3.78 -18.50
C LEU A 163 6.00 -3.86 -19.35
N ALA A 164 5.96 -3.36 -20.59
CA ALA A 164 7.12 -3.32 -21.47
C ALA A 164 8.27 -2.51 -20.83
N TRP A 165 7.95 -1.33 -20.31
CA TRP A 165 8.94 -0.49 -19.62
C TRP A 165 9.51 -1.19 -18.36
N ARG A 166 8.67 -1.84 -17.55
CA ARG A 166 9.14 -2.65 -16.40
C ARG A 166 10.13 -3.73 -16.83
N ASP A 167 9.84 -4.43 -17.92
CA ASP A 167 10.69 -5.50 -18.42
C ASP A 167 12.04 -4.95 -18.91
N GLU A 168 12.06 -3.76 -19.52
CA GLU A 168 13.30 -3.05 -19.86
C GLU A 168 14.12 -2.64 -18.64
N GLN A 169 13.50 -2.22 -17.52
CA GLN A 169 14.24 -1.84 -16.30
C GLN A 169 14.82 -3.05 -15.55
N ASN A 170 14.31 -4.26 -15.81
CA ASN A 170 14.69 -5.49 -15.10
C ASN A 170 15.56 -6.44 -15.95
N ALA A 171 15.87 -6.07 -17.19
CA ALA A 171 16.73 -6.83 -18.10
C ALA A 171 18.22 -6.59 -17.79
#